data_AF-A0A672PW30-F1
#
_entry.id   AF-A0A672PW30-F1
#
_cell.length_a   1.000
_cell.length_b   1.000
_cell.length_c   1.000
_cell.angle_alpha   90.00
_cell.angle_beta   90.00
_cell.angle_gamma   90.00
#
_symmetry.space_group_name_H-M   'P 1'
#
loop_
_entity.id
_entity.type
_entity.pdbx_description
1 polymer ?
#
loop_
_entity_poly.entity_id
_entity_poly.type
_entity_poly.pdbx_seq_one_letter_code
_entity_poly.pdbx_strand_id
1 'polypeptide(L)' 'MVETVVEHVVADAGAFLKRAPLQEIGKNIYTLKDVVDEIRDKPTKRSLAFLPYKLNFKEPFPEHVRFGNYNLYCY' A
#
# COMPACT_ATOMS: atom_id res chain seq x y z
N MET A 1 20.37 -7.03 18.95
CA MET A 1 20.46 -7.10 17.47
C MET A 1 19.96 -5.78 16.95
N VAL A 2 20.68 -5.12 16.03
CA VAL A 2 20.15 -3.93 15.37
C VAL A 2 19.19 -4.44 14.31
N GLU A 3 17.89 -4.23 14.52
CA GLU A 3 16.91 -4.52 13.48
C GLU A 3 17.17 -3.56 12.31
N THR A 4 17.61 -4.14 11.19
CA THR A 4 17.89 -3.38 9.98
C THR A 4 16.57 -3.08 9.29
N VAL A 5 16.06 -1.88 9.53
CA VAL A 5 14.92 -1.31 8.80
C VAL A 5 15.23 -1.32 7.31
N VAL A 6 14.33 -1.82 6.48
CA VAL A 6 14.55 -1.90 5.03
C VAL A 6 14.39 -0.51 4.38
N GLU A 7 15.04 -0.29 3.25
CA GLU A 7 14.99 1.02 2.59
C GLU A 7 13.62 1.30 1.95
N HIS A 8 12.99 0.28 1.35
CA HIS A 8 11.74 0.42 0.61
C HIS A 8 10.73 -0.68 1.00
N VAL A 9 9.49 -0.28 1.28
CA VAL A 9 8.36 -1.17 1.60
C VAL A 9 7.18 -0.83 0.71
N VAL A 10 6.57 -1.84 0.12
CA VAL A 10 5.28 -1.71 -0.59
C VAL A 10 4.18 -2.24 0.32
N ALA A 11 3.17 -1.40 0.57
CA ALA A 11 2.05 -1.69 1.46
C ALA A 11 0.77 -1.96 0.68
N ASP A 12 0.10 -3.07 1.01
CA ASP A 12 -1.21 -3.46 0.50
C ASP A 12 -2.34 -3.09 1.49
N ALA A 13 -3.61 -3.20 1.06
CA ALA A 13 -4.80 -2.92 1.87
C ALA A 13 -4.74 -3.62 3.24
N GLY A 14 -4.29 -4.88 3.26
CA GLY A 14 -4.15 -5.67 4.48
C GLY A 14 -3.25 -5.04 5.54
N ALA A 15 -2.20 -4.30 5.12
CA ALA A 15 -1.32 -3.60 6.05
C ALA A 15 -2.05 -2.47 6.78
N PHE A 16 -2.91 -1.74 6.06
CA PHE A 16 -3.71 -0.65 6.64
C PHE A 16 -4.85 -1.18 7.52
N LEU A 17 -5.55 -2.23 7.06
CA LEU A 17 -6.63 -2.87 7.82
C LEU A 17 -6.13 -3.43 9.16
N LYS A 18 -4.91 -3.97 9.19
CA LYS A 18 -4.27 -4.48 10.41
C LYS A 18 -3.52 -3.42 11.22
N ARG A 19 -3.48 -2.16 10.77
CA ARG A 19 -2.71 -1.08 11.39
C ARG A 19 -1.24 -1.46 11.63
N ALA A 20 -0.61 -2.08 10.63
CA ALA A 20 0.78 -2.49 10.73
C ALA A 20 1.70 -1.28 10.96
N PRO A 21 2.72 -1.37 11.84
CA PRO A 21 3.67 -0.30 12.11
C PRO A 21 4.71 -0.19 10.98
N LEU A 22 4.29 0.26 9.79
CA LEU A 22 5.14 0.29 8.59
C LEU A 22 6.41 1.13 8.77
N GLN A 23 6.38 2.14 9.64
CA GLN A 23 7.54 2.99 9.98
C GLN A 23 8.66 2.23 10.71
N GLU A 24 8.34 1.11 11.38
CA GLU A 24 9.32 0.26 12.04
C GLU A 24 9.93 -0.76 11.05
N ILE A 25 9.25 -1.00 9.93
CA ILE A 25 9.67 -1.95 8.90
C ILE A 25 10.55 -1.28 7.86
N GLY A 26 10.16 -0.08 7.39
CA GLY A 26 10.87 0.59 6.29
C GLY A 26 10.88 2.10 6.33
N LYS A 27 11.89 2.69 5.69
CA LYS A 27 12.03 4.16 5.59
C LYS A 27 11.11 4.76 4.54
N ASN A 28 11.04 4.15 3.36
CA ASN A 28 10.22 4.63 2.26
C ASN A 28 9.04 3.68 2.03
N ILE A 29 7.83 4.16 2.32
CA ILE A 29 6.61 3.38 2.21
C ILE A 29 5.87 3.79 0.94
N TYR A 30 5.52 2.81 0.12
CA TYR A 30 4.82 2.98 -1.15
C TYR A 30 3.48 2.24 -1.14
N THR A 31 2.49 2.80 -1.82
CA THR A 31 1.23 2.10 -2.12
C THR A 31 0.61 2.65 -3.40
N LEU A 32 -0.44 1.98 -3.88
CA LEU A 32 -1.26 2.47 -4.99
C LEU A 32 -2.37 3.36 -4.47
N LYS A 33 -2.79 4.34 -5.28
CA LYS A 33 -3.92 5.19 -4.91
C LYS A 33 -5.21 4.37 -4.85
N ASP A 34 -5.37 3.43 -5.77
CA ASP A 34 -6.55 2.56 -5.86
C ASP A 34 -6.74 1.69 -4.60
N VAL A 35 -5.63 1.20 -4.02
CA VAL A 35 -5.66 0.42 -2.76
C VAL A 35 -6.27 1.23 -1.62
N VAL A 36 -5.94 2.51 -1.52
CA VAL A 36 -6.48 3.40 -0.48
C VAL A 36 -7.92 3.79 -0.78
N ASP A 37 -8.25 4.02 -2.05
CA ASP A 37 -9.60 4.41 -2.47
C ASP A 37 -10.61 3.25 -2.33
N GLU A 38 -10.16 1.99 -2.45
CA GLU A 38 -10.98 0.80 -2.25
C GLU A 38 -11.42 0.62 -0.79
N ILE A 39 -10.62 1.08 0.17
CA ILE A 39 -10.93 0.95 1.60
C ILE A 39 -12.17 1.78 1.93
N ARG A 40 -13.27 1.12 2.30
CA ARG A 40 -14.54 1.79 2.68
C ARG A 40 -14.75 1.94 4.19
N ASP A 41 -13.96 1.24 4.98
CA ASP A 41 -14.06 1.22 6.43
C ASP A 41 -13.72 2.60 7.05
N LYS A 42 -14.66 3.16 7.81
CA LYS A 42 -14.51 4.51 8.43
C LYS A 42 -13.34 4.57 9.42
N PRO A 43 -13.16 3.61 10.37
CA PRO A 43 -11.99 3.56 11.23
C PRO A 43 -10.65 3.59 10.48
N THR A 44 -10.54 2.82 9.39
CA THR A 44 -9.31 2.72 8.59
C THR A 44 -9.05 4.01 7.83
N LYS A 45 -10.08 4.61 7.21
CA LYS A 45 -9.96 5.94 6.57
C LYS A 45 -9.49 7.02 7.53
N ARG A 46 -10.02 7.04 8.75
CA ARG A 46 -9.56 7.98 9.79
C ARG A 46 -8.09 7.75 10.13
N SER A 47 -7.67 6.49 10.27
CA SER A 47 -6.27 6.15 10.53
C SER A 47 -5.34 6.63 9.41
N LEU A 48 -5.74 6.44 8.14
CA LEU A 48 -5.00 6.85 6.96
C LEU A 48 -4.82 8.37 6.86
N ALA A 49 -5.78 9.15 7.37
CA ALA A 49 -5.70 10.61 7.41
C ALA A 49 -4.67 11.14 8.44
N PHE A 50 -4.23 10.31 9.40
CA PHE A 50 -3.35 10.71 10.50
C PHE A 50 -2.15 9.76 10.67
N LEU A 51 -1.55 9.33 9.55
CA LEU A 51 -0.37 8.47 9.62
C LEU A 51 0.84 9.21 10.19
N PRO A 52 1.63 8.59 11.09
CA PRO A 52 2.83 9.19 11.66
C PRO A 52 4.05 9.13 10.71
N TYR A 53 3.83 8.77 9.45
CA TYR A 53 4.85 8.63 8.41
C TYR A 53 4.31 9.09 7.06
N LYS A 54 5.23 9.40 6.14
CA LYS A 54 4.88 9.77 4.76
C LYS A 54 4.54 8.53 3.95
N LEU A 55 3.35 8.54 3.36
CA LEU A 55 2.92 7.53 2.39
C LEU A 55 3.17 8.05 0.96
N ASN A 56 3.90 7.30 0.14
CA ASN A 56 4.18 7.67 -1.24
C ASN A 56 3.28 6.88 -2.19
N PHE A 57 2.51 7.58 -3.02
CA PHE A 57 1.73 6.94 -4.08
C PHE A 57 2.59 6.77 -5.33
N LYS A 58 2.72 5.54 -5.83
CA LYS A 58 3.53 5.25 -7.01
C LYS A 58 2.87 4.20 -7.89
N GLU A 59 2.53 4.61 -9.12
CA GLU A 59 2.02 3.72 -10.15
C GLU A 59 3.16 2.89 -10.76
N PRO A 60 2.99 1.57 -10.94
CA PRO A 60 3.93 0.73 -11.67
C PRO A 60 3.86 1.04 -13.16
N PHE A 61 4.99 0.91 -13.87
CA PHE A 61 4.94 1.05 -15.32
C PHE A 61 4.15 -0.12 -15.95
N PRO A 62 3.36 0.12 -17.02
CA PRO A 62 2.51 -0.89 -17.65
C PRO A 62 3.25 -2.18 -18.05
N GLU A 63 4.54 -2.07 -18.37
CA GLU A 63 5.40 -3.21 -18.72
C GLU A 63 5.55 -4.22 -17.58
N HIS A 64 5.41 -3.78 -16.33
CA HIS A 64 5.51 -4.62 -15.14
C HIS A 64 4.17 -5.23 -14.71
N VAL A 65 3.06 -4.80 -15.33
CA VAL A 65 1.68 -5.22 -14.99
C VAL A 65 1.12 -6.22 -16.02
N ARG A 66 1.92 -6.60 -17.04
CA ARG A 66 1.49 -7.30 -18.26
C ARG A 66 0.75 -8.64 -18.10
N PHE A 67 0.67 -9.22 -16.90
CA PHE A 67 0.05 -10.54 -16.68
C PHE A 67 -1.33 -10.50 -16.01
N GLY A 68 -1.89 -9.33 -15.67
CA GLY A 68 -3.17 -9.23 -14.94
C GLY A 68 -4.44 -9.03 -15.78
N ASN A 69 -4.32 -8.76 -17.09
CA ASN A 69 -5.44 -8.29 -17.92
C ASN A 69 -5.74 -9.21 -19.12
N TYR A 70 -6.14 -10.45 -18.85
CA TYR A 70 -6.90 -11.22 -19.83
C TYR A 70 -8.08 -11.93 -19.14
N ASN A 71 -9.29 -11.55 -19.58
CA ASN A 71 -10.59 -12.20 -19.37
C ASN A 71 -11.41 -11.84 -18.12
N LEU A 72 -12.00 -10.64 -18.09
CA LEU A 72 -13.31 -10.46 -17.42
C LEU A 72 -14.34 -9.69 -18.28
N TYR A 73 -14.31 -9.92 -19.59
CA TYR A 73 -15.46 -9.70 -20.47
C TYR A 73 -15.83 -11.03 -21.11
N CYS A 74 -16.45 -11.92 -20.33
CA CYS A 74 -17.33 -12.94 -20.91
C CYS A 74 -18.73 -12.34 -20.95
N TYR A 75 -19.28 -12.28 -22.17
CA TYR A 75 -20.69 -12.00 -22.47
C TYR A 75 -21.63 -12.96 -21.74
#